data_AF-A0A1Q9P6E4-F1
#
_entry.id   AF-A0A1Q9P6E4-F1
#
_cell.length_a   1.000
_cell.length_b   1.000
_cell.length_c   1.000
_cell.angle_alpha   90.00
_cell.angle_beta   90.00
_cell.angle_gamma   90.00
#
_symmetry.space_group_name_H-M   'P 1'
#
loop_
_entity.id
_entity.type
_entity.pdbx_description
1 polymer ?
#
loop_
_entity_poly.entity_id
_entity_poly.type
_entity_poly.pdbx_seq_one_letter_code
_entity_poly.pdbx_strand_id
1 'polypeptide(L)'
;MIYLARGEEGTFFYYLALLIGMALWGAYIWTIMNTTVVVVNVIFIWILVFGGLLLAVSAFGFAAANTRSSRIGLTMLTGILGGIHAYLIFTMYDLIMGIILFAWMAFGLLIAFAAFNWLHE
;
A
#
# COMPACT_ATOMS: atom_id res chain seq x y z
N MET A 1 -2.39 -37.19 -15.35
CA MET A 1 -2.48 -35.89 -16.06
C MET A 1 -3.34 -34.89 -15.26
N ILE A 2 -3.16 -34.79 -13.93
CA ILE A 2 -3.99 -33.97 -13.02
C ILE A 2 -3.15 -32.87 -12.31
N TYR A 3 -1.85 -32.79 -12.58
CA TYR A 3 -0.94 -31.89 -11.85
C TYR A 3 -0.86 -30.45 -12.41
N LEU A 4 -1.44 -30.16 -13.58
CA LEU A 4 -1.36 -28.82 -14.20
C LEU A 4 -2.48 -27.86 -13.78
N ALA A 5 -3.70 -28.36 -13.52
CA ALA A 5 -4.84 -27.50 -13.20
C ALA A 5 -4.75 -26.82 -11.81
N ARG A 6 -4.04 -27.42 -10.85
CA ARG A 6 -3.87 -26.83 -9.50
C ARG A 6 -2.96 -25.59 -9.47
N GLY A 7 -2.09 -25.41 -10.47
CA GLY A 7 -1.20 -24.25 -10.55
C GLY A 7 -1.90 -23.00 -11.09
N GLU A 8 -2.67 -23.15 -12.16
CA GLU A 8 -3.28 -22.02 -12.89
C GLU A 8 -4.40 -21.32 -12.09
N GLU A 9 -5.22 -22.09 -11.37
CA GLU A 9 -6.26 -21.52 -10.50
C GLU A 9 -5.66 -20.67 -9.37
N GLY A 10 -4.58 -21.15 -8.74
CA GLY A 10 -3.87 -20.42 -7.69
C GLY A 10 -3.28 -19.11 -8.19
N THR A 11 -2.65 -19.12 -9.35
CA THR A 11 -2.09 -17.91 -9.97
C THR A 11 -3.17 -16.87 -10.30
N PHE A 12 -4.34 -17.31 -10.79
CA PHE A 12 -5.47 -16.41 -11.02
C PHE A 12 -5.93 -15.73 -9.72
N PHE A 13 -6.07 -16.47 -8.62
CA PHE A 13 -6.43 -15.89 -7.32
C PHE A 13 -5.41 -14.87 -6.82
N TYR A 14 -4.12 -15.10 -7.06
CA TYR A 14 -3.07 -14.15 -6.68
C TYR A 14 -3.16 -12.85 -7.49
N TYR A 15 -3.37 -12.92 -8.81
CA TYR A 15 -3.60 -11.72 -9.61
C TYR A 15 -4.89 -10.99 -9.24
N LEU A 16 -5.96 -11.71 -8.94
CA LEU A 16 -7.22 -11.12 -8.47
C LEU A 16 -7.03 -10.39 -7.14
N ALA A 17 -6.34 -11.02 -6.18
CA ALA A 17 -6.01 -10.39 -4.90
C ALA A 17 -5.13 -9.14 -5.09
N LEU A 18 -4.12 -9.22 -5.96
CA LEU A 18 -3.27 -8.07 -6.30
C LEU A 18 -4.09 -6.93 -6.89
N LEU A 19 -5.00 -7.23 -7.84
CA LEU A 19 -5.89 -6.24 -8.43
C LEU A 19 -6.77 -5.57 -7.36
N ILE A 20 -7.36 -6.35 -6.45
CA ILE A 20 -8.20 -5.82 -5.36
C ILE A 20 -7.37 -4.92 -4.45
N GLY A 21 -6.18 -5.35 -4.01
CA GLY A 21 -5.30 -4.57 -3.16
C GLY A 21 -4.87 -3.25 -3.81
N MET A 22 -4.47 -3.31 -5.09
CA MET A 22 -4.09 -2.12 -5.87
C MET A 22 -5.26 -1.20 -6.15
N ALA A 23 -6.48 -1.73 -6.36
CA ALA A 23 -7.69 -0.94 -6.52
C ALA A 23 -8.06 -0.22 -5.22
N LEU A 24 -7.97 -0.90 -4.07
CA LEU A 24 -8.18 -0.27 -2.76
C LEU A 24 -7.16 0.83 -2.51
N TRP A 25 -5.89 0.57 -2.79
CA TRP A 25 -4.83 1.58 -2.66
C TRP A 25 -5.04 2.78 -3.60
N GLY A 26 -5.39 2.52 -4.86
CA GLY A 26 -5.69 3.56 -5.85
C GLY A 26 -6.90 4.41 -5.44
N ALA A 27 -7.96 3.78 -4.94
CA ALA A 27 -9.13 4.47 -4.42
C ALA A 27 -8.81 5.34 -3.21
N TYR A 28 -7.92 4.88 -2.32
CA TYR A 28 -7.40 5.69 -1.21
C TYR A 28 -6.69 6.96 -1.71
N ILE A 29 -5.77 6.84 -2.68
CA ILE A 29 -5.07 7.99 -3.26
C ILE A 29 -6.04 8.93 -3.98
N TRP A 30 -7.00 8.37 -4.72
CA TRP A 30 -8.04 9.14 -5.39
C TRP A 30 -8.87 9.97 -4.40
N THR A 31 -9.28 9.37 -3.28
CA THR A 31 -10.02 10.06 -2.20
C THR A 31 -9.21 11.23 -1.63
N ILE A 32 -7.91 11.05 -1.43
CA ILE A 32 -7.03 12.14 -0.95
C ILE A 32 -6.97 13.28 -1.96
N MET A 33 -6.80 12.96 -3.24
CA MET A 33 -6.70 13.98 -4.30
C MET A 33 -8.00 14.76 -4.50
N ASN A 34 -9.15 14.13 -4.26
CA ASN A 34 -10.46 14.75 -4.43
C ASN A 34 -11.04 15.30 -3.12
N THR A 35 -10.28 15.24 -2.02
CA THR A 35 -10.75 15.78 -0.75
C THR A 35 -10.85 17.30 -0.88
N THR A 36 -12.06 17.83 -0.69
CA THR A 36 -12.33 19.27 -0.72
C THR A 36 -12.23 19.89 0.68
N VAL A 37 -11.57 19.19 1.61
CA VAL A 37 -11.39 19.66 2.99
C VAL A 37 -10.63 20.98 2.97
N VAL A 38 -11.39 22.05 3.17
CA VAL A 38 -11.06 23.47 2.93
C VAL A 38 -9.83 23.97 3.71
N VAL A 39 -9.34 23.19 4.68
CA VAL A 39 -8.27 23.56 5.62
C VAL A 39 -6.91 22.96 5.24
N VAL A 40 -6.87 22.00 4.31
CA VAL A 40 -5.64 21.30 3.97
C VAL A 40 -4.95 21.99 2.79
N ASN A 41 -3.77 22.57 3.03
CA ASN A 41 -2.96 23.18 1.98
C ASN A 41 -2.56 22.10 0.94
N VAL A 42 -2.78 22.42 -0.33
CA VAL A 42 -2.52 21.58 -1.51
C VAL A 42 -1.13 20.92 -1.48
N ILE A 43 -0.12 21.61 -0.95
CA ILE A 43 1.23 21.07 -0.81
C ILE A 43 1.26 19.81 0.07
N PHE A 44 0.52 19.79 1.19
CA PHE A 44 0.47 18.62 2.06
C PHE A 44 -0.28 17.45 1.45
N ILE A 45 -1.28 17.71 0.60
CA ILE A 45 -1.94 16.66 -0.19
C ILE A 45 -0.93 16.00 -1.12
N TRP A 46 -0.10 16.78 -1.82
CA TRP A 46 0.96 16.22 -2.66
C TRP A 46 2.00 15.43 -1.86
N ILE A 47 2.44 15.94 -0.71
CA ILE A 47 3.35 15.22 0.19
C ILE A 47 2.73 13.88 0.61
N LEU A 48 1.44 13.86 0.95
CA LEU A 48 0.74 12.64 1.33
C LEU A 48 0.65 11.65 0.15
N VAL A 49 0.33 12.12 -1.05
CA VAL A 49 0.27 11.28 -2.25
C VAL A 49 1.63 10.67 -2.58
N PHE A 50 2.68 11.50 -2.66
CA PHE A 50 4.04 11.02 -2.98
C PHE A 50 4.62 10.15 -1.86
N GLY A 51 4.38 10.50 -0.60
CA GLY A 51 4.76 9.69 0.56
C GLY A 51 4.10 8.31 0.53
N GLY A 52 2.81 8.25 0.15
CA GLY A 52 2.08 7.00 -0.04
C GLY A 52 2.66 6.16 -1.16
N LEU A 53 2.99 6.77 -2.31
CA LEU A 53 3.62 6.04 -3.41
C LEU A 53 4.99 5.47 -3.01
N LEU A 54 5.81 6.25 -2.31
CA LEU A 54 7.09 5.78 -1.77
C LEU A 54 6.91 4.64 -0.76
N LEU A 55 5.89 4.72 0.10
CA LEU A 55 5.53 3.65 1.02
C LEU A 55 5.19 2.37 0.25
N ALA A 56 4.31 2.45 -0.75
CA ALA A 56 3.95 1.29 -1.57
C ALA A 56 5.17 0.68 -2.29
N VAL A 57 5.99 1.52 -2.93
CA VAL A 57 7.19 1.07 -3.64
C VAL A 57 8.20 0.41 -2.70
N SER A 58 8.43 0.98 -1.51
CA SER A 58 9.33 0.38 -0.52
C SER A 58 8.83 -0.96 0.01
N ALA A 59 7.51 -1.10 0.21
CA ALA A 59 6.88 -2.36 0.59
C ALA A 59 7.01 -3.42 -0.51
N PHE A 60 6.71 -3.11 -1.77
CA PHE A 60 6.90 -4.05 -2.89
C PHE A 60 8.37 -4.38 -3.12
N GLY A 61 9.27 -3.41 -2.97
CA GLY A 61 10.70 -3.62 -3.02
C GLY A 61 11.17 -4.61 -1.95
N PHE A 62 10.58 -4.55 -0.75
CA PHE A 62 10.88 -5.48 0.33
C PHE A 62 10.48 -6.93 -0.03
N ALA A 63 9.32 -7.14 -0.67
CA ALA A 63 8.91 -8.45 -1.17
C ALA A 63 9.90 -9.00 -2.22
N ALA A 64 10.37 -8.15 -3.13
CA ALA A 64 11.30 -8.53 -4.18
C ALA A 64 12.78 -8.62 -3.73
N ALA A 65 13.08 -8.32 -2.46
CA ALA A 65 14.46 -8.24 -1.99
C ALA A 65 15.10 -9.63 -1.76
N ASN A 66 16.19 -9.89 -2.48
CA ASN A 66 16.93 -11.16 -2.42
C ASN A 66 18.08 -11.18 -1.40
N THR A 67 18.48 -10.02 -0.86
CA THR A 67 19.59 -9.93 0.12
C THR A 67 19.10 -9.51 1.49
N ARG A 68 19.75 -10.03 2.54
CA ARG A 68 19.43 -9.68 3.93
C ARG A 68 19.58 -8.18 4.21
N SER A 69 20.62 -7.55 3.65
CA SER A 69 20.86 -6.11 3.81
C SER A 69 19.76 -5.27 3.16
N SER A 70 19.32 -5.64 1.96
CA SER A 70 18.21 -4.96 1.26
C SER A 70 16.90 -5.09 2.06
N ARG A 71 16.59 -6.30 2.55
CA ARG A 71 15.41 -6.53 3.40
C ARG A 71 15.40 -5.62 4.63
N ILE A 72 16.51 -5.57 5.37
CA ILE A 72 16.62 -4.71 6.56
C ILE A 72 16.42 -3.22 6.20
N GLY A 73 17.13 -2.74 5.17
CA GLY A 73 17.04 -1.35 4.73
C GLY A 73 15.62 -0.97 4.29
N LEU A 74 14.96 -1.83 3.53
CA LEU A 74 13.60 -1.60 3.04
C LEU A 74 12.56 -1.73 4.17
N THR A 75 12.75 -2.62 5.15
CA THR A 75 11.90 -2.65 6.35
C THR A 75 11.99 -1.34 7.13
N MET A 76 13.20 -0.83 7.36
CA MET A 76 13.40 0.47 8.04
C MET A 76 12.76 1.61 7.26
N LEU A 77 12.98 1.67 5.94
CA LEU A 77 12.40 2.69 5.07
C LEU A 77 10.87 2.65 5.08
N THR A 78 10.29 1.46 4.91
CA THR A 78 8.82 1.25 4.92
C THR A 78 8.23 1.66 6.26
N GLY A 79 8.89 1.32 7.38
CA GLY A 79 8.44 1.72 8.71
C GLY A 79 8.47 3.23 8.94
N ILE A 80 9.55 3.90 8.50
CA ILE A 80 9.67 5.37 8.60
C ILE A 80 8.61 6.06 7.73
N LEU A 81 8.49 5.66 6.48
CA LEU A 81 7.50 6.22 5.55
C LEU A 81 6.08 5.96 6.05
N GLY A 82 5.79 4.75 6.53
CA GLY A 82 4.49 4.38 7.08
C GLY A 82 4.13 5.20 8.32
N GLY A 83 5.09 5.44 9.22
CA GLY A 83 4.90 6.29 10.40
C GLY A 83 4.63 7.75 10.04
N ILE A 84 5.44 8.33 9.15
CA ILE A 84 5.24 9.72 8.67
C ILE A 84 3.88 9.85 7.99
N HIS A 85 3.53 8.89 7.14
CA HIS A 85 2.29 8.92 6.38
C HIS A 85 1.06 8.76 7.28
N ALA A 86 1.10 7.85 8.25
CA ALA A 86 0.06 7.74 9.28
C ALA A 86 -0.07 9.03 10.09
N TYR A 87 1.04 9.63 10.52
CA TYR A 87 1.03 10.91 11.23
C TYR A 87 0.34 12.01 10.42
N LEU A 88 0.64 12.12 9.13
CA LEU A 88 0.01 13.11 8.24
C LEU A 88 -1.49 12.86 8.10
N ILE A 89 -1.94 11.60 7.95
CA ILE A 89 -3.37 11.26 7.91
C ILE A 89 -4.08 11.79 9.17
N PHE A 90 -3.55 11.50 10.37
CA PHE A 90 -4.18 11.91 11.63
C PHE A 90 -4.06 13.41 11.93
N THR A 91 -3.11 14.10 11.31
CA THR A 91 -2.94 15.55 11.47
C THR A 91 -3.85 16.32 10.51
N MET A 92 -4.08 15.80 9.32
CA MET A 92 -4.79 16.50 8.24
C MET A 92 -6.29 16.21 8.20
N TYR A 93 -6.72 15.08 8.76
CA TYR A 93 -8.12 14.65 8.77
C TYR A 93 -8.63 14.54 10.21
N ASP A 94 -9.95 14.65 10.37
CA ASP A 94 -10.57 14.37 11.68
C ASP A 94 -10.27 12.93 12.13
N LEU A 95 -10.39 12.67 13.43
CA LEU A 95 -9.98 11.39 14.01
C LEU A 95 -10.68 10.19 13.34
N ILE A 96 -11.97 10.29 13.04
CA ILE A 96 -12.76 9.19 12.48
C ILE A 96 -12.32 8.92 11.03
N MET A 97 -12.24 9.98 10.22
CA MET A 97 -11.78 9.92 8.84
C MET A 97 -10.33 9.44 8.77
N GLY A 98 -9.47 9.91 9.69
CA GLY A 98 -8.08 9.47 9.80
C GLY A 98 -7.97 7.96 10.07
N ILE A 99 -8.76 7.42 10.99
CA ILE A 99 -8.83 5.97 11.25
C ILE A 99 -9.28 5.22 9.99
N ILE A 100 -10.33 5.69 9.32
CA ILE A 100 -10.87 5.04 8.12
C ILE A 100 -9.83 5.04 7.00
N LEU A 101 -9.22 6.19 6.71
CA LEU A 101 -8.20 6.34 5.68
C LEU A 101 -6.97 5.49 5.98
N PHE A 102 -6.49 5.46 7.22
CA PHE A 102 -5.38 4.61 7.63
C PHE A 102 -5.71 3.13 7.48
N ALA A 103 -6.88 2.68 7.94
CA ALA A 103 -7.30 1.29 7.84
C ALA A 103 -7.46 0.84 6.38
N TRP A 104 -8.11 1.67 5.56
CA TRP A 104 -8.27 1.43 4.12
C TRP A 104 -6.90 1.28 3.46
N MET A 105 -6.04 2.26 3.66
CA MET A 105 -4.68 2.30 3.15
C MET A 105 -3.90 1.03 3.52
N ALA A 106 -3.85 0.72 4.83
CA ALA A 106 -3.09 -0.42 5.35
C ALA A 106 -3.64 -1.75 4.82
N PHE A 107 -4.96 -1.90 4.74
CA PHE A 107 -5.60 -3.11 4.24
C PHE A 107 -5.35 -3.32 2.74
N GLY A 108 -5.47 -2.26 1.93
CA GLY A 108 -5.16 -2.30 0.50
C GLY A 108 -3.71 -2.69 0.23
N LEU A 109 -2.75 -2.07 0.93
CA LEU A 109 -1.33 -2.41 0.81
C LEU A 109 -1.04 -3.83 1.30
N LEU A 110 -1.65 -4.29 2.39
CA LEU A 110 -1.42 -5.63 2.93
C LEU A 110 -1.89 -6.71 1.94
N ILE A 111 -3.07 -6.54 1.34
CA ILE A 111 -3.57 -7.45 0.31
C ILE A 111 -2.63 -7.45 -0.90
N ALA A 112 -2.28 -6.26 -1.39
CA ALA A 112 -1.43 -6.14 -2.58
C ALA A 112 -0.05 -6.75 -2.35
N PHE A 113 0.55 -6.50 -1.18
CA PHE A 113 1.83 -7.05 -0.78
C PHE A 113 1.80 -8.58 -0.65
N ALA A 114 0.79 -9.13 0.03
CA ALA A 114 0.63 -10.57 0.19
C ALA A 114 0.49 -11.26 -1.17
N ALA A 115 -0.39 -10.72 -2.03
CA ALA A 115 -0.60 -11.24 -3.38
C ALA A 115 0.65 -11.16 -4.26
N PHE A 116 1.40 -10.05 -4.18
CA PHE A 116 2.64 -9.88 -4.92
C PHE A 116 3.73 -10.85 -4.47
N ASN A 117 3.79 -11.16 -3.16
CA ASN A 117 4.71 -12.15 -2.64
C ASN A 117 4.34 -13.57 -3.12
N TRP A 118 3.06 -13.93 -3.12
CA TRP A 118 2.60 -15.23 -3.64
C TRP A 118 2.88 -15.42 -5.14
N LEU A 119 2.92 -14.34 -5.93
CA LEU A 119 3.29 -14.39 -7.35
C LEU A 119 4.80 -14.61 -7.58
N HIS A 120 5.63 -14.36 -6.57
CA HIS A 120 7.08 -14.57 -6.64
C HIS A 120 7.53 -15.93 -6.09
N GLU A 121 6.65 -16.67 -5.43
CA GLU A 121 6.85 -18.05 -4.99
C GLU A 121 6.66 -19.04 -6.14
#